data_AF-A0A842KJX4-F1
#
_entry.id   AF-A0A842KJX4-F1
#
_cell.length_a   1.000
_cell.length_b   1.000
_cell.length_c   1.000
_cell.angle_alpha   90.00
_cell.angle_beta   90.00
_cell.angle_gamma   90.00
#
_symmetry.space_group_name_H-M   'P 1'
#
loop_
_entity.id
_entity.type
_entity.pdbx_description
1 polymer ?
#
loop_
_entity_poly.entity_id
_entity_poly.type
_entity_poly.pdbx_seq_one_letter_code
_entity_poly.pdbx_strand_id
1 'polypeptide(L)'
;MKDIDREIEKILEDKYKDGKKIIRLNKQSRDLLEELKKECPHVDEKELISLFKSVAAGTKMVDSAIIASAYNMEYNITHPSPQKKFWLEDIFPKSKIKRIKDIMKNKKVYKELIKLISEIESKYDGKNPPDNSIFVKKIESFLRKVKI
;
A
#
# COMPACT_ATOMS: atom_id res chain seq x y z
N MET A 1 9.09 17.23 -3.19
CA MET A 1 8.24 16.15 -3.73
C MET A 1 8.72 15.76 -5.12
N LYS A 2 8.75 16.67 -6.10
CA LYS A 2 9.24 16.39 -7.47
C LYS A 2 10.65 15.77 -7.56
N ASP A 3 11.57 16.13 -6.67
CA ASP A 3 12.94 15.58 -6.71
C ASP A 3 13.02 14.14 -6.18
N ILE A 4 12.20 13.80 -5.17
CA ILE A 4 12.12 12.44 -4.62
C ILE A 4 11.46 11.51 -5.64
N ASP A 5 10.39 11.96 -6.31
CA ASP A 5 9.70 11.17 -7.33
C ASP A 5 10.65 10.82 -8.50
N ARG A 6 11.47 11.78 -8.95
CA ARG A 6 12.52 11.56 -9.96
C ARG A 6 13.59 10.59 -9.51
N GLU A 7 14.00 10.66 -8.25
CA GLU A 7 15.00 9.76 -7.69
C GLU A 7 14.46 8.32 -7.62
N ILE A 8 13.21 8.15 -7.21
CA ILE A 8 12.52 6.85 -7.20
C ILE A 8 12.43 6.27 -8.62
N GLU A 9 12.00 7.06 -9.61
CA GLU A 9 11.93 6.62 -11.01
C GLU A 9 13.29 6.15 -11.51
N LYS A 10 14.36 6.89 -11.19
CA LYS A 10 15.73 6.53 -11.56
C LYS A 10 16.14 5.19 -10.93
N ILE A 11 15.87 5.00 -9.65
CA ILE A 11 16.17 3.75 -8.94
C ILE A 11 15.44 2.58 -9.60
N LEU A 12 14.15 2.72 -9.90
CA LEU A 12 13.35 1.67 -10.54
C LEU A 12 13.87 1.34 -11.95
N GLU A 13 14.24 2.35 -12.72
CA GLU A 13 14.80 2.15 -14.06
C GLU A 13 16.16 1.47 -14.01
N ASP A 14 17.02 1.82 -13.05
CA ASP A 14 18.29 1.16 -12.82
C ASP A 14 18.09 -0.30 -12.35
N LYS A 15 17.03 -0.58 -11.57
CA LYS A 15 16.66 -1.97 -11.21
C LYS A 15 16.37 -2.82 -12.43
N TYR A 16 15.56 -2.30 -13.33
CA TYR A 16 15.20 -2.98 -14.57
C TYR A 16 16.43 -3.22 -15.48
N LYS A 17 17.28 -2.20 -15.67
CA LYS A 17 18.47 -2.29 -16.53
C LYS A 17 19.46 -3.36 -16.05
N ASP A 18 19.74 -3.40 -14.76
CA ASP A 18 20.67 -4.38 -14.20
C ASP A 18 20.10 -5.80 -14.26
N GLY A 19 18.81 -5.98 -13.95
CA GLY A 19 18.14 -7.28 -14.09
C GLY A 19 18.22 -7.81 -15.53
N LYS A 20 17.97 -6.93 -16.51
CA LYS A 20 18.10 -7.26 -17.94
C LYS A 20 19.52 -7.67 -18.32
N LYS A 21 20.54 -7.04 -17.73
CA LYS A 21 21.94 -7.40 -17.95
C LYS A 21 22.23 -8.80 -17.40
N ILE A 22 21.75 -9.13 -16.20
CA ILE A 22 21.94 -10.44 -15.56
C ILE A 22 21.29 -11.54 -16.39
N ILE A 23 20.04 -11.34 -16.81
CA ILE A 23 19.32 -12.27 -17.68
C ILE A 23 20.09 -12.50 -18.98
N ARG A 24 20.61 -11.45 -19.63
CA ARG A 24 21.37 -11.61 -20.88
C ARG A 24 22.64 -12.45 -20.71
N LEU A 25 23.30 -12.37 -19.55
CA LEU A 25 24.59 -13.02 -19.31
C LEU A 25 24.46 -14.48 -18.85
N ASN A 26 23.32 -14.87 -18.27
CA ASN A 26 23.12 -16.22 -17.73
C ASN A 26 21.97 -16.95 -18.44
N LYS A 27 22.24 -18.17 -18.94
CA LYS A 27 21.20 -19.02 -19.53
C LYS A 27 20.12 -19.41 -18.51
N GLN A 28 20.51 -19.78 -17.28
CA GLN A 28 19.56 -20.17 -16.23
C GLN A 28 18.58 -19.03 -15.91
N SER A 29 19.08 -17.79 -15.86
CA SER A 29 18.23 -16.63 -15.62
C SER A 29 17.25 -16.35 -16.77
N ARG A 30 17.61 -16.68 -18.03
CA ARG A 30 16.67 -16.61 -19.16
C ARG A 30 15.60 -17.67 -19.07
N ASP A 31 16.01 -18.91 -18.82
CA ASP A 31 15.09 -20.04 -18.71
C ASP A 31 14.10 -19.78 -17.56
N LEU A 32 14.59 -19.30 -16.41
CA LEU A 32 13.76 -18.90 -15.27
C LEU A 32 12.78 -17.76 -15.62
N LEU A 33 13.21 -16.73 -16.36
CA LEU A 33 12.29 -15.66 -16.77
C LEU A 33 11.15 -16.19 -17.65
N GLU A 34 11.46 -17.09 -18.59
CA GLU A 34 10.45 -17.69 -19.47
C GLU A 34 9.48 -18.62 -18.72
N GLU A 35 9.95 -19.31 -17.67
CA GLU A 35 9.09 -20.07 -16.75
C GLU A 35 8.17 -19.13 -15.96
N LEU A 36 8.72 -18.09 -15.34
CA LEU A 36 7.94 -17.13 -14.54
C LEU A 36 6.91 -16.38 -15.37
N LYS A 37 7.20 -16.07 -16.64
CA LYS A 37 6.20 -15.48 -17.55
C LYS A 37 5.00 -16.39 -17.80
N LYS A 38 5.20 -17.71 -17.80
CA LYS A 38 4.11 -18.69 -17.97
C LYS A 38 3.32 -18.90 -16.69
N GLU A 39 4.02 -18.96 -15.56
CA GLU A 39 3.41 -19.25 -14.25
C GLU A 39 2.78 -18.02 -13.59
N CYS A 40 3.29 -16.81 -13.87
CA CYS A 40 2.82 -15.53 -13.34
C CYS A 40 2.36 -14.59 -14.46
N PRO A 41 1.31 -14.94 -15.24
CA PRO A 41 0.92 -14.20 -16.44
C PRO A 41 0.32 -12.82 -16.16
N HIS A 42 -0.08 -12.52 -14.92
CA HIS A 42 -0.67 -11.23 -14.56
C HIS A 42 0.36 -10.22 -14.06
N VAL A 43 1.60 -10.66 -13.79
CA VAL A 43 2.69 -9.79 -13.36
C VAL A 43 3.34 -9.13 -14.57
N ASP A 44 3.60 -7.82 -14.49
CA ASP A 44 4.25 -7.08 -15.56
C ASP A 44 5.69 -7.59 -15.79
N GLU A 45 6.07 -7.79 -17.06
CA GLU A 45 7.39 -8.31 -17.42
C GLU A 45 8.53 -7.43 -16.89
N LYS A 46 8.35 -6.10 -16.84
CA LYS A 46 9.35 -5.17 -16.30
C LYS A 46 9.58 -5.41 -14.81
N GLU A 47 8.53 -5.75 -14.07
CA GLU A 47 8.62 -6.11 -12.64
C GLU A 47 9.34 -7.44 -12.46
N LEU A 48 8.99 -8.47 -13.23
CA LEU A 48 9.69 -9.76 -13.22
C LEU A 48 11.19 -9.61 -13.52
N ILE A 49 11.54 -8.85 -14.56
CA ILE A 49 12.95 -8.58 -14.92
C ILE A 49 13.68 -7.83 -13.80
N SER A 50 13.00 -6.92 -13.10
CA SER A 50 13.61 -6.14 -12.02
C SER A 50 13.98 -6.99 -10.80
N LEU A 51 13.33 -8.14 -10.58
CA LEU A 51 13.68 -9.07 -9.51
C LEU A 51 15.11 -9.62 -9.67
N PHE A 52 15.59 -9.72 -10.90
CA PHE A 52 16.93 -10.22 -11.22
C PHE A 52 18.05 -9.27 -10.81
N LYS A 53 17.80 -8.00 -10.45
CA LYS A 53 18.86 -7.14 -9.85
C LYS A 53 19.16 -7.50 -8.41
N SER A 54 18.17 -7.96 -7.64
CA SER A 54 18.32 -8.31 -6.22
C SER A 54 19.31 -9.48 -6.00
N VAL A 55 19.75 -10.08 -7.10
CA VAL A 55 20.74 -11.13 -7.28
C VAL A 55 22.16 -10.55 -7.14
N ALA A 56 22.47 -9.97 -5.98
CA ALA A 56 23.84 -9.61 -5.67
C ALA A 56 24.66 -10.89 -5.39
N ALA A 57 25.61 -11.15 -6.29
CA ALA A 57 26.79 -12.00 -6.18
C ALA A 57 26.95 -12.87 -4.91
N GLY A 58 26.81 -14.19 -5.06
CA GLY A 58 27.39 -15.19 -4.14
C GLY A 58 26.43 -15.98 -3.24
N THR A 59 25.11 -15.75 -3.33
CA THR A 59 24.13 -16.47 -2.51
C THR A 59 23.55 -17.70 -3.26
N LYS A 60 23.51 -18.85 -2.59
CA LYS A 60 23.04 -20.13 -3.16
C LYS A 60 21.53 -20.24 -3.37
N MET A 61 20.74 -19.25 -2.91
CA MET A 61 19.27 -19.31 -2.82
C MET A 61 18.55 -18.23 -3.64
N VAL A 62 19.22 -17.69 -4.66
CA VAL A 62 18.73 -16.51 -5.35
C VAL A 62 17.50 -16.81 -6.21
N ASP A 63 17.51 -17.93 -6.94
CA ASP A 63 16.39 -18.30 -7.81
C ASP A 63 15.12 -18.53 -7.00
N SER A 64 15.22 -19.17 -5.82
CA SER A 64 14.09 -19.36 -4.90
C SER A 64 13.48 -18.03 -4.44
N ALA A 65 14.30 -17.01 -4.21
CA ALA A 65 13.82 -15.70 -3.79
C ALA A 65 13.10 -14.97 -4.94
N ILE A 66 13.60 -15.08 -6.17
CA ILE A 66 12.94 -14.56 -7.37
C ILE A 66 11.59 -15.25 -7.56
N ILE A 67 11.57 -16.59 -7.51
CA ILE A 67 10.36 -17.40 -7.65
C ILE A 67 9.34 -17.00 -6.59
N ALA A 68 9.71 -17.03 -5.31
CA ALA A 68 8.80 -16.66 -4.22
C ALA A 68 8.24 -15.23 -4.39
N SER A 69 9.06 -14.30 -4.86
CA SER A 69 8.62 -12.91 -5.09
C SER A 69 7.63 -12.81 -6.24
N ALA A 70 7.89 -13.48 -7.36
CA ALA A 70 6.99 -13.51 -8.52
C ALA A 70 5.64 -14.15 -8.17
N TYR A 71 5.65 -15.29 -7.48
CA TYR A 71 4.42 -15.96 -7.04
C TYR A 71 3.63 -15.11 -6.03
N ASN A 72 4.31 -14.38 -5.14
CA ASN A 72 3.63 -13.44 -4.25
C ASN A 72 2.99 -12.28 -5.02
N MET A 73 3.66 -11.76 -6.06
CA MET A 73 3.08 -10.72 -6.93
C MET A 73 1.83 -11.25 -7.65
N GLU A 74 1.93 -12.41 -8.29
CA GLU A 74 0.83 -13.09 -8.97
C GLU A 74 -0.34 -13.35 -8.01
N TYR A 75 -0.06 -13.89 -6.82
CA TYR A 75 -1.05 -14.13 -5.79
C TYR A 75 -1.76 -12.84 -5.37
N ASN A 76 -1.02 -11.75 -5.13
CA ASN A 76 -1.61 -10.48 -4.71
C ASN A 76 -2.48 -9.83 -5.79
N ILE A 77 -2.16 -10.03 -7.07
CA ILE A 77 -2.95 -9.52 -8.20
C ILE A 77 -4.23 -10.35 -8.36
N THR A 78 -4.11 -11.67 -8.27
CA THR A 78 -5.23 -12.62 -8.44
C THR A 78 -6.14 -12.71 -7.21
N HIS A 79 -5.62 -12.41 -6.02
CA HIS A 79 -6.32 -12.44 -4.74
C HIS A 79 -6.21 -11.06 -4.08
N PRO A 80 -6.81 -10.01 -4.67
CA PRO A 80 -6.76 -8.68 -4.10
C PRO A 80 -7.32 -8.74 -2.68
N SER A 81 -6.54 -8.26 -1.72
CA SER A 81 -6.97 -8.23 -0.32
C SER A 81 -8.33 -7.52 -0.24
N PRO A 82 -9.31 -8.08 0.49
CA PRO A 82 -10.58 -7.40 0.70
C PRO A 82 -10.27 -6.03 1.27
N GLN A 83 -10.78 -4.97 0.63
CA GLN A 83 -10.57 -3.62 1.10
C GLN A 83 -11.02 -3.56 2.56
N LYS A 84 -10.06 -3.38 3.48
CA LYS A 84 -10.37 -3.23 4.90
C LYS A 84 -11.32 -2.05 5.01
N LYS A 85 -12.56 -2.34 5.42
CA LYS A 85 -13.53 -1.28 5.72
C LYS A 85 -12.91 -0.38 6.77
N PHE A 86 -12.95 0.91 6.50
CA PHE A 86 -12.57 1.89 7.49
C PHE A 86 -13.65 1.85 8.58
N TRP A 87 -13.32 1.64 9.84
CA TRP A 87 -14.31 1.37 10.91
C TRP A 87 -15.38 2.48 11.05
N LEU A 88 -15.10 3.72 10.64
CA LEU A 88 -16.12 4.78 10.57
C LEU A 88 -17.19 4.53 9.51
N GLU A 89 -16.96 3.66 8.52
CA GLU A 89 -17.92 3.27 7.47
C GLU A 89 -19.13 2.53 8.03
N ASP A 90 -19.00 1.89 9.20
CA ASP A 90 -20.12 1.25 9.89
C ASP A 90 -20.98 2.26 10.67
N ILE A 91 -20.46 3.47 10.89
CA ILE A 91 -21.07 4.52 11.71
C ILE A 91 -21.63 5.66 10.83
N PHE A 92 -20.98 5.98 9.71
CA PHE A 92 -21.32 7.11 8.86
C PHE A 92 -21.73 6.69 7.45
N PRO A 93 -22.69 7.41 6.82
CA PRO A 93 -23.06 7.16 5.44
C PRO A 93 -21.90 7.44 4.47
N LYS A 94 -21.89 6.75 3.32
CA LYS A 94 -20.84 6.83 2.28
C LYS A 94 -20.46 8.26 1.87
N SER A 95 -21.41 9.19 1.86
CA SER A 95 -21.18 10.61 1.53
C SER A 95 -20.26 11.32 2.53
N LYS A 96 -20.39 11.03 3.83
CA LYS A 96 -19.53 11.58 4.89
C LYS A 96 -18.18 10.88 4.94
N ILE A 97 -18.12 9.59 4.63
CA ILE A 97 -16.87 8.83 4.53
C ILE A 97 -15.95 9.40 3.46
N LYS A 98 -16.49 9.76 2.29
CA LYS A 98 -15.70 10.41 1.24
C LYS A 98 -15.03 11.69 1.78
N ARG A 99 -15.79 12.53 2.48
CA ARG A 99 -15.29 13.75 3.12
C ARG A 99 -14.25 13.47 4.20
N ILE A 100 -14.45 12.45 5.04
CA ILE A 100 -13.47 12.04 6.06
C ILE A 100 -12.17 11.58 5.39
N LYS A 101 -12.25 10.75 4.33
CA LYS A 101 -11.08 10.31 3.55
C LYS A 101 -10.33 11.49 2.93
N ASP A 102 -11.02 12.54 2.51
CA ASP A 102 -10.38 13.76 2.01
C ASP A 102 -9.72 14.58 3.13
N ILE A 103 -10.32 14.64 4.33
CA ILE A 103 -9.67 15.23 5.53
C ILE A 103 -8.38 14.51 5.88
N MET A 104 -8.36 13.18 5.79
CA MET A 104 -7.17 12.37 6.08
C MET A 104 -5.98 12.72 5.17
N LYS A 105 -6.22 13.26 3.97
CA LYS A 105 -5.16 13.74 3.08
C LYS A 105 -4.52 15.05 3.57
N ASN A 106 -5.24 15.85 4.36
CA ASN A 106 -4.71 17.08 4.95
C ASN A 106 -4.20 16.84 6.36
N LYS A 107 -2.87 16.77 6.53
CA LYS A 107 -2.19 16.46 7.79
C LYS A 107 -2.63 17.35 8.97
N LYS A 108 -2.92 18.64 8.75
CA LYS A 108 -3.32 19.57 9.82
C LYS A 108 -4.71 19.23 10.34
N VAL A 109 -5.68 19.13 9.42
CA VAL A 109 -7.08 18.83 9.74
C VAL A 109 -7.23 17.41 10.28
N TYR A 110 -6.47 16.45 9.74
CA TYR A 110 -6.45 15.09 10.26
C TYR A 110 -5.97 15.01 11.71
N LYS A 111 -4.96 15.81 12.08
CA LYS A 111 -4.49 15.90 13.48
C LYS A 111 -5.57 16.45 14.42
N GLU A 112 -6.36 17.42 13.96
CA GLU A 112 -7.50 17.93 14.73
C GLU A 112 -8.61 16.89 14.88
N LEU A 113 -8.89 16.12 13.83
CA LEU A 113 -9.86 15.02 13.87
C LEU A 113 -9.44 13.95 14.87
N ILE A 114 -8.16 13.53 14.86
CA ILE A 114 -7.62 12.57 15.84
C ILE A 114 -7.76 13.13 17.25
N LYS A 115 -7.37 14.39 17.47
CA LYS A 115 -7.46 15.02 18.79
C LYS A 115 -8.91 15.01 19.30
N LEU A 116 -9.88 15.31 18.45
CA LEU A 116 -11.30 15.25 18.80
C LEU A 116 -11.73 13.83 19.17
N ILE A 117 -11.32 12.81 18.41
CA ILE A 117 -11.64 11.41 18.72
C ILE A 117 -11.05 11.02 20.07
N SER A 118 -9.78 11.32 20.32
CA SER A 118 -9.11 11.03 21.59
C SER A 118 -9.75 11.76 22.78
N GLU A 119 -10.19 13.01 22.60
CA GLU A 119 -10.93 13.76 23.63
C GLU A 119 -12.32 13.17 23.90
N ILE A 120 -12.94 12.53 22.91
CA ILE A 120 -14.20 11.82 23.10
C ILE A 120 -13.92 10.54 23.89
N GLU A 121 -12.97 9.72 23.45
CA GLU A 121 -12.61 8.44 24.08
C GLU A 121 -12.20 8.62 25.55
N SER A 122 -11.31 9.59 25.84
CA SER A 122 -10.80 9.84 27.19
C SER A 122 -11.90 10.18 28.22
N LYS A 123 -13.07 10.68 27.79
CA LYS A 123 -14.20 10.94 28.68
C LYS A 123 -14.90 9.67 29.16
N TYR A 124 -14.65 8.55 28.50
CA TYR A 124 -15.29 7.27 28.74
C TYR A 124 -14.31 6.16 29.12
N ASP A 125 -13.02 6.48 29.25
CA ASP A 125 -12.04 5.56 29.84
C ASP A 125 -12.49 5.17 31.26
N GLY A 126 -12.67 3.86 31.50
CA GLY A 126 -13.13 3.32 32.77
C GLY A 126 -14.62 3.55 33.09
N LYS A 127 -15.43 3.98 32.12
CA LYS A 127 -16.89 4.15 32.24
C LYS A 127 -17.61 3.35 31.15
N ASN A 128 -18.93 3.20 31.29
CA ASN A 128 -19.74 2.65 30.20
C ASN A 128 -19.61 3.52 28.95
N PRO A 129 -19.36 2.91 27.77
CA PRO A 129 -19.23 3.66 26.53
C PRO A 129 -20.52 4.44 26.25
N PRO A 130 -20.42 5.64 25.66
CA PRO A 130 -21.59 6.42 25.30
C PRO A 130 -22.35 5.72 24.18
N ASP A 131 -23.62 6.07 24.04
CA ASP A 131 -24.32 5.84 22.78
C ASP A 131 -23.52 6.45 21.62
N ASN A 132 -23.32 5.66 20.55
CA ASN A 132 -22.67 6.06 19.31
C ASN A 132 -23.23 7.38 18.75
N SER A 133 -24.47 7.74 19.08
CA SER A 133 -25.07 9.02 18.72
C SER A 133 -24.30 10.26 19.19
N ILE A 134 -23.64 10.21 20.37
CA ILE A 134 -22.83 11.33 20.89
C ILE A 134 -21.55 11.49 20.07
N PHE A 135 -20.91 10.36 19.74
CA PHE A 135 -19.74 10.31 18.88
C PHE A 135 -20.08 10.87 17.48
N VAL A 136 -21.17 10.38 16.88
CA VAL A 136 -21.67 10.85 15.58
C VAL A 136 -21.89 12.36 15.57
N LYS A 137 -22.63 12.91 16.53
CA LYS A 137 -22.92 14.36 16.59
C LYS A 137 -21.67 15.24 16.65
N LYS A 138 -20.67 14.83 17.42
CA LYS A 138 -19.42 15.61 17.57
C LYS A 138 -18.58 15.59 16.30
N ILE A 139 -18.42 14.41 15.69
CA ILE A 139 -17.72 14.27 14.42
C ILE A 139 -18.46 15.03 13.31
N GLU A 140 -19.79 14.98 13.27
CA GLU A 140 -20.56 15.77 12.30
C GLU A 140 -20.40 17.28 12.46
N SER A 141 -20.40 17.77 13.70
CA SER A 141 -20.14 19.19 13.99
C SER A 141 -18.75 19.60 13.50
N PHE A 142 -17.74 18.76 13.73
CA PHE A 142 -16.39 18.97 13.21
C PHE A 142 -16.38 18.97 11.67
N LEU A 143 -16.99 17.97 11.04
CA LEU A 143 -17.07 17.90 9.58
C LEU A 143 -17.76 19.12 8.96
N ARG A 144 -18.74 19.74 9.63
CA ARG A 144 -19.39 20.99 9.15
C ARG A 144 -18.49 22.21 9.28
N LYS A 145 -17.69 22.31 10.36
CA LYS A 145 -16.80 23.45 10.64
C LYS A 145 -15.55 23.45 9.75
N VAL A 146 -15.07 22.27 9.40
CA VAL A 146 -13.88 22.10 8.57
C VAL A 146 -14.22 22.38 7.10
N LYS A 147 -13.60 23.44 6.56
CA LYS A 147 -13.45 23.67 5.13
C LYS A 147 -12.17 22.98 4.67
N ILE A 148 -12.29 22.11 3.66
CA ILE A 148 -11.19 21.40 3.01
C ILE A 148 -10.84 22.15 1.74
#